data_AF-A0A357TCV8-F1
#
_entry.id   AF-A0A357TCV8-F1
#
_cell.length_a   1.000
_cell.length_b   1.000
_cell.length_c   1.000
_cell.angle_alpha   90.00
_cell.angle_beta   90.00
_cell.angle_gamma   90.00
#
_symmetry.space_group_name_H-M   'P 1'
#
loop_
_entity.id
_entity.type
_entity.pdbx_description
1 polymer ?
#
loop_
_entity_poly.entity_id
_entity_poly.type
_entity_poly.pdbx_seq_one_letter_code
_entity_poly.pdbx_strand_id
1 'polypeptide(L)'
;MKGKVKITLTEFGDEKTIPLEEFKDWFPSGRFDKRYPDEYLRKWLKINNTYLDKLNITYRWDEEKKSLSLIPGNKIGLVPLKNPYGRNVYGSIEVKPRLGWINLYEIFDLIDWKYQPTFLKNEEPILSNGVFPKWIKAIDTLEAINQALNLYMKGMNNKQVIINEPKGIINWYDYSIKSLPYGKYNEFYSFITDYSIDLEVHRQFKGIVSLIHGDIFHSKVPLKIKNKAKELVTKAEKKLEKT
;
A
#
# COMPACT_ATOMS: atom_id res chain seq x y z
N MET A 1 1.44 18.87 -18.20
CA MET A 1 2.02 17.53 -17.96
C MET A 1 1.25 16.53 -18.80
N LYS A 2 1.88 15.90 -19.81
CA LYS A 2 1.25 14.77 -20.53
C LYS A 2 0.88 13.69 -19.49
N GLY A 3 -0.32 13.12 -19.60
CA GLY A 3 -0.83 12.14 -18.65
C GLY A 3 0.12 10.96 -18.47
N LYS A 4 0.19 10.41 -17.24
CA LYS A 4 0.99 9.20 -16.98
C LYS A 4 0.48 8.05 -17.84
N VAL A 5 1.38 7.39 -18.57
CA VAL A 5 1.03 6.29 -19.48
C VAL A 5 0.47 5.13 -18.67
N LYS A 6 -0.71 4.64 -19.03
CA LYS A 6 -1.34 3.50 -18.35
C LYS A 6 -1.64 2.38 -19.34
N ILE A 7 -0.84 1.31 -19.27
CA ILE A 7 -1.03 0.12 -20.09
C ILE A 7 -1.81 -0.89 -19.26
N THR A 8 -3.03 -1.23 -19.68
CA THR A 8 -3.81 -2.33 -19.09
C THR A 8 -3.74 -3.54 -20.01
N LEU A 9 -3.42 -4.70 -19.43
CA LEU A 9 -3.39 -6.03 -20.02
C LEU A 9 -4.28 -6.98 -19.20
N THR A 10 -4.62 -8.11 -19.77
CA THR A 10 -5.37 -9.18 -19.09
C THR A 10 -4.49 -10.43 -19.06
N GLU A 11 -4.43 -11.11 -17.92
CA GLU A 11 -3.71 -12.38 -17.75
C GLU A 11 -4.17 -13.42 -18.79
N PHE A 12 -3.24 -14.08 -19.48
CA PHE A 12 -3.49 -14.95 -20.63
C PHE A 12 -4.37 -14.32 -21.73
N GLY A 13 -4.40 -13.00 -21.79
CA GLY A 13 -5.18 -12.24 -22.77
C GLY A 13 -4.45 -12.03 -24.09
N ASP A 14 -5.13 -11.30 -24.97
CA ASP A 14 -4.60 -10.95 -26.28
C ASP A 14 -3.38 -10.02 -26.16
N GLU A 15 -2.52 -10.07 -27.18
CA GLU A 15 -1.40 -9.16 -27.28
C GLU A 15 -1.88 -7.72 -27.42
N LYS A 16 -1.20 -6.80 -26.73
CA LYS A 16 -1.46 -5.37 -26.88
C LYS A 16 -0.40 -4.76 -27.76
N THR A 17 -0.79 -4.42 -28.98
CA THR A 17 0.07 -3.74 -29.95
C THR A 17 0.06 -2.23 -29.72
N ILE A 18 1.25 -1.65 -29.65
CA ILE A 18 1.48 -0.24 -29.39
C ILE A 18 2.16 0.34 -30.62
N PRO A 19 1.51 1.27 -31.34
CA PRO A 19 2.08 1.84 -32.55
C PRO A 19 3.25 2.77 -32.24
N LEU A 20 4.13 3.00 -33.23
CA LEU A 20 5.29 3.89 -33.11
C LEU A 20 4.93 5.28 -32.60
N GLU A 21 3.75 5.79 -32.96
CA GLU A 21 3.29 7.13 -32.57
C GLU A 21 3.07 7.24 -31.07
N GLU A 22 2.47 6.22 -30.45
CA GLU A 22 2.27 6.17 -29.00
C GLU A 22 3.60 5.86 -28.29
N PHE A 23 4.43 4.99 -28.88
CA PHE A 23 5.74 4.65 -28.32
C PHE A 23 6.67 5.87 -28.24
N LYS A 24 6.63 6.77 -29.24
CA LYS A 24 7.40 8.02 -29.24
C LYS A 24 7.11 8.89 -28.01
N ASP A 25 5.87 8.89 -27.55
CA ASP A 25 5.43 9.73 -26.43
C ASP A 25 5.94 9.26 -25.06
N TRP A 26 6.54 8.07 -24.99
CA TRP A 26 7.13 7.53 -23.76
C TRP A 26 8.51 8.13 -23.45
N PHE A 27 9.09 8.83 -24.42
CA PHE A 27 10.41 9.44 -24.31
C PHE A 27 10.27 10.96 -24.16
N PRO A 28 11.23 11.64 -23.51
CA PRO A 28 11.22 13.10 -23.43
C PRO A 28 11.19 13.75 -24.81
N SER A 29 10.47 14.87 -24.93
CA SER A 29 10.35 15.64 -26.17
C SER A 29 11.71 15.88 -26.82
N GLY A 30 11.83 15.57 -28.11
CA GLY A 30 13.05 15.81 -28.90
C GLY A 30 14.14 14.74 -28.77
N ARG A 31 14.01 13.76 -27.88
CA ARG A 31 15.02 12.68 -27.74
C ARG A 31 14.76 11.45 -28.59
N PHE A 32 13.57 11.28 -29.17
CA PHE A 32 13.19 10.10 -29.96
C PHE A 32 13.30 10.35 -31.47
N ASP A 33 14.21 9.64 -32.14
CA ASP A 33 14.32 9.63 -33.59
C ASP A 33 13.46 8.49 -34.18
N LYS A 34 12.49 8.85 -35.04
CA LYS A 34 11.60 7.90 -35.73
C LYS A 34 12.35 6.99 -36.72
N ARG A 35 13.56 7.36 -37.13
CA ARG A 35 14.38 6.60 -38.09
C ARG A 35 15.01 5.35 -37.47
N TYR A 36 15.30 5.38 -36.17
CA TYR A 36 16.01 4.31 -35.46
C TYR A 36 15.24 3.79 -34.25
N PRO A 37 13.99 3.31 -34.42
CA PRO A 37 13.15 2.89 -33.30
C PRO A 37 13.76 1.74 -32.48
N ASP A 38 14.55 0.87 -33.12
CA ASP A 38 15.15 -0.31 -32.48
C ASP A 38 16.16 0.05 -31.39
N GLU A 39 16.92 1.13 -31.56
CA GLU A 39 17.85 1.59 -30.53
C GLU A 39 17.12 2.08 -29.28
N TYR A 40 16.02 2.81 -29.48
CA TYR A 40 15.18 3.31 -28.40
C TYR A 40 14.46 2.17 -27.69
N LEU A 41 13.99 1.17 -28.44
CA LEU A 41 13.42 -0.05 -27.90
C LEU A 41 14.45 -0.78 -27.02
N ARG A 42 15.68 -0.98 -27.50
CA ARG A 42 16.75 -1.61 -26.71
C ARG A 42 17.07 -0.84 -25.43
N LYS A 43 17.14 0.50 -25.48
CA LYS A 43 17.35 1.35 -24.31
C LYS A 43 16.19 1.22 -23.32
N TRP A 44 14.95 1.23 -23.80
CA TRP A 44 13.76 1.09 -22.98
C TRP A 44 13.69 -0.30 -22.32
N LEU A 45 13.96 -1.37 -23.08
CA LEU A 45 14.02 -2.73 -22.59
C LEU A 45 15.09 -2.88 -21.51
N LYS A 46 16.29 -2.33 -21.70
CA LYS A 46 17.37 -2.40 -20.69
C LYS A 46 16.94 -1.88 -19.30
N ILE A 47 16.03 -0.91 -19.26
CA ILE A 47 15.51 -0.35 -18.00
C ILE A 47 14.30 -1.13 -17.48
N ASN A 48 13.39 -1.53 -18.38
CA ASN A 48 12.09 -2.07 -18.00
C ASN A 48 12.00 -3.61 -18.03
N ASN A 49 13.03 -4.33 -18.49
CA ASN A 49 13.00 -5.79 -18.61
C ASN A 49 12.71 -6.47 -17.27
N THR A 50 13.34 -6.00 -16.20
CA THR A 50 13.14 -6.54 -14.84
C THR A 50 11.68 -6.47 -14.39
N TYR A 51 10.95 -5.42 -14.81
CA TYR A 51 9.53 -5.24 -14.54
C TYR A 51 8.67 -6.17 -15.40
N LEU A 52 8.99 -6.28 -16.70
CA LEU A 52 8.29 -7.16 -17.63
C LEU A 52 8.44 -8.64 -17.20
N ASP A 53 9.66 -9.08 -16.88
CA ASP A 53 9.97 -10.43 -16.40
C ASP A 53 9.20 -10.74 -15.11
N LYS A 54 9.09 -9.77 -14.19
CA LYS A 54 8.38 -9.96 -12.94
C LYS A 54 6.90 -10.26 -13.16
N LEU A 55 6.26 -9.61 -14.14
CA LEU A 55 4.88 -9.86 -14.57
C LEU A 55 4.76 -10.95 -15.66
N ASN A 56 5.86 -11.62 -16.02
CA ASN A 56 5.88 -12.61 -17.10
C ASN A 56 5.29 -12.05 -18.41
N ILE A 57 5.62 -10.80 -18.75
CA ILE A 57 5.19 -10.16 -19.99
C ILE A 57 6.30 -10.37 -21.01
N THR A 58 5.98 -11.00 -22.13
CA THR A 58 6.88 -11.08 -23.28
C THR A 58 6.60 -9.91 -24.23
N TYR A 59 7.62 -9.52 -24.98
CA TYR A 59 7.52 -8.43 -25.95
C TYR A 59 7.91 -8.94 -27.34
N ARG A 60 7.28 -8.39 -28.37
CA ARG A 60 7.62 -8.62 -29.77
C ARG A 60 7.67 -7.29 -30.49
N TRP A 61 8.72 -7.06 -31.27
CA TRP A 61 8.81 -5.92 -32.15
C TRP A 61 8.51 -6.36 -33.58
N ASP A 62 7.56 -5.69 -34.21
CA ASP A 62 7.22 -5.88 -35.62
C ASP A 62 7.91 -4.77 -36.42
N GLU A 63 8.94 -5.13 -37.21
CA GLU A 63 9.72 -4.18 -38.02
C GLU A 63 8.92 -3.60 -39.19
N GLU A 64 8.00 -4.37 -39.78
CA GLU A 64 7.18 -3.94 -40.91
C GLU A 64 6.14 -2.91 -40.46
N LYS A 65 5.45 -3.21 -39.35
CA LYS A 65 4.42 -2.32 -38.79
C LYS A 65 4.99 -1.26 -37.86
N LYS A 66 6.29 -1.33 -37.53
CA LYS A 66 6.98 -0.51 -36.52
C LYS A 66 6.17 -0.43 -35.23
N SER A 67 5.83 -1.58 -34.67
CA SER A 67 4.95 -1.67 -33.50
C SER A 67 5.48 -2.62 -32.44
N LEU A 68 5.23 -2.28 -31.18
CA LEU A 68 5.59 -3.09 -30.02
C LEU A 68 4.36 -3.85 -29.53
N SER A 69 4.37 -5.17 -29.65
CA SER A 69 3.39 -6.03 -28.99
C SER A 69 3.87 -6.44 -27.61
N LEU A 70 3.01 -6.27 -26.61
CA LEU A 70 3.19 -6.80 -25.25
C LEU A 70 2.21 -7.95 -25.03
N ILE A 71 2.74 -9.11 -24.67
CA ILE A 71 1.97 -10.35 -24.49
C ILE A 71 2.00 -10.70 -23.00
N PRO A 72 0.86 -10.61 -22.29
CA PRO A 72 0.79 -10.93 -20.87
C PRO A 72 0.85 -12.45 -20.63
N GLY A 73 1.65 -12.87 -19.65
CA GLY A 73 1.68 -14.26 -19.19
C GLY A 73 0.65 -14.56 -18.10
N ASN A 74 1.06 -15.37 -17.13
CA ASN A 74 0.26 -15.94 -16.05
C ASN A 74 0.37 -15.20 -14.71
N LYS A 75 0.72 -13.92 -14.72
CA LYS A 75 0.90 -13.14 -13.49
C LYS A 75 0.07 -11.88 -13.53
N ILE A 76 -0.59 -11.62 -12.41
CA ILE A 76 -1.41 -10.43 -12.19
C ILE A 76 -0.58 -9.45 -11.35
N GLY A 77 -0.63 -8.16 -11.66
CA GLY A 77 0.14 -7.19 -10.89
C GLY A 77 0.27 -5.82 -11.53
N LEU A 78 1.09 -4.98 -10.88
CA LEU A 78 1.47 -3.65 -11.33
C LEU A 78 2.98 -3.57 -11.38
N VAL A 79 3.48 -2.92 -12.42
CA VAL A 79 4.87 -2.46 -12.44
C VAL A 79 4.96 -1.03 -12.95
N PRO A 80 5.98 -0.28 -12.50
CA PRO A 80 6.21 1.06 -13.02
C PRO A 80 6.79 0.97 -14.42
N LEU A 81 6.50 1.98 -15.24
CA LEU A 81 7.25 2.26 -16.46
C LEU A 81 8.23 3.39 -16.18
N LYS A 82 9.51 3.10 -16.39
CA LYS A 82 10.62 4.04 -16.16
C LYS A 82 11.22 4.49 -17.47
N ASN A 83 11.51 5.79 -17.53
CA ASN A 83 12.11 6.41 -18.70
C ASN A 83 13.58 5.96 -18.84
N PRO A 84 14.04 5.57 -20.05
CA PRO A 84 15.41 5.12 -20.27
C PRO A 84 16.50 6.16 -19.97
N TYR A 85 16.18 7.46 -19.97
CA TYR A 85 17.17 8.53 -19.82
C TYR A 85 17.34 9.07 -18.40
N GLY A 86 16.26 9.09 -17.63
CA GLY A 86 16.25 9.69 -16.28
C GLY A 86 15.73 8.76 -15.20
N ARG A 87 15.31 7.54 -15.56
CA ARG A 87 14.67 6.54 -14.67
C ARG A 87 13.43 7.02 -13.92
N ASN A 88 12.98 8.25 -14.16
CA ASN A 88 11.72 8.76 -13.65
C ASN A 88 10.55 7.88 -14.11
N VAL A 89 9.63 7.61 -13.20
CA VAL A 89 8.40 6.86 -13.48
C VAL A 89 7.46 7.74 -14.28
N TYR A 90 7.17 7.35 -15.53
CA TYR A 90 6.28 8.09 -16.43
C TYR A 90 4.94 7.38 -16.64
N GLY A 91 4.81 6.14 -16.18
CA GLY A 91 3.62 5.34 -16.37
C GLY A 91 3.63 4.05 -15.57
N SER A 92 2.71 3.15 -15.89
CA SER A 92 2.61 1.82 -15.28
C SER A 92 1.97 0.80 -16.21
N ILE A 93 2.37 -0.46 -16.08
CA ILE A 93 1.69 -1.61 -16.70
C ILE A 93 0.89 -2.33 -15.61
N GLU A 94 -0.40 -2.50 -15.83
CA GLU A 94 -1.35 -3.23 -15.00
C GLU A 94 -1.78 -4.49 -15.75
N VAL A 95 -1.53 -5.67 -15.19
CA VAL A 95 -2.10 -6.94 -15.67
C VAL A 95 -3.24 -7.32 -14.74
N LYS A 96 -4.44 -7.47 -15.30
CA LYS A 96 -5.67 -7.81 -14.58
C LYS A 96 -6.01 -9.29 -14.72
N PRO A 97 -6.68 -9.89 -13.73
CA PRO A 97 -7.14 -11.27 -13.83
C PRO A 97 -8.22 -11.42 -14.91
N ARG A 98 -8.13 -12.49 -15.71
CA ARG A 98 -9.16 -12.82 -16.71
C ARG A 98 -10.54 -13.07 -16.09
N LEU A 99 -10.56 -13.76 -14.95
CA LEU A 99 -11.80 -14.07 -14.23
C LEU A 99 -12.42 -12.84 -13.54
N GLY A 100 -11.70 -11.73 -13.48
CA GLY A 100 -12.08 -10.56 -12.68
C GLY A 100 -11.85 -10.77 -11.19
N TRP A 101 -11.78 -9.66 -10.45
CA TRP A 101 -11.44 -9.68 -9.03
C TRP A 101 -12.51 -10.34 -8.14
N ILE A 102 -13.77 -10.24 -8.52
CA ILE A 102 -14.90 -10.78 -7.74
C ILE A 102 -14.84 -12.31 -7.72
N ASN A 103 -14.73 -12.92 -8.91
CA ASN A 103 -14.67 -14.38 -9.03
C ASN A 103 -13.38 -14.94 -8.42
N LEU A 104 -12.25 -14.24 -8.58
CA LEU A 104 -11.01 -14.63 -7.91
C LEU A 104 -11.15 -14.62 -6.39
N TYR A 105 -11.81 -13.60 -5.82
CA TYR A 105 -12.04 -13.55 -4.39
C TYR A 105 -12.89 -14.73 -3.91
N GLU A 106 -13.98 -15.05 -4.60
CA GLU A 106 -14.81 -16.21 -4.23
C GLU A 106 -14.02 -17.51 -4.27
N ILE A 107 -13.13 -17.68 -5.27
CA ILE A 107 -12.23 -18.83 -5.32
C ILE A 107 -11.29 -18.83 -4.11
N PHE A 108 -10.61 -17.71 -3.82
CA PHE A 108 -9.66 -17.60 -2.71
C PHE A 108 -10.31 -17.88 -1.34
N ASP A 109 -11.53 -17.37 -1.13
CA ASP A 109 -12.32 -17.59 0.08
C ASP A 109 -12.69 -19.07 0.24
N LEU A 110 -13.08 -19.75 -0.85
CA LEU A 110 -13.42 -21.18 -0.83
C LEU A 110 -12.24 -22.09 -0.49
N ILE A 111 -11.02 -21.72 -0.89
CA ILE A 111 -9.81 -22.51 -0.64
C ILE A 111 -9.05 -22.06 0.61
N ASP A 112 -9.61 -21.14 1.41
CA ASP A 112 -8.97 -20.50 2.57
C ASP A 112 -7.54 -19.98 2.24
N TRP A 113 -7.36 -19.48 1.01
CA TRP A 113 -6.05 -19.06 0.56
C TRP A 113 -5.76 -17.62 0.98
N LYS A 114 -4.72 -17.48 1.80
CA LYS A 114 -4.26 -16.18 2.29
C LYS A 114 -3.34 -15.52 1.29
N TYR A 115 -3.74 -14.34 0.81
CA TYR A 115 -2.99 -13.58 -0.19
C TYR A 115 -1.71 -12.94 0.37
N GLN A 116 -0.56 -13.31 -0.22
CA GLN A 116 0.75 -12.72 0.06
C GLN A 116 1.31 -12.02 -1.19
N PRO A 117 1.20 -10.67 -1.31
CA PRO A 117 1.77 -9.96 -2.44
C PRO A 117 3.29 -10.09 -2.46
N THR A 118 3.88 -10.26 -3.64
CA THR A 118 5.33 -10.16 -3.82
C THR A 118 5.71 -8.76 -4.27
N PHE A 119 6.60 -8.10 -3.52
CA PHE A 119 7.15 -6.80 -3.89
C PHE A 119 8.54 -6.93 -4.53
N LEU A 120 8.93 -5.93 -5.33
CA LEU A 120 10.29 -5.81 -5.84
C LEU A 120 11.18 -5.26 -4.72
N LYS A 121 12.29 -5.94 -4.40
CA LYS A 121 13.12 -5.66 -3.21
C LYS A 121 13.67 -4.22 -3.15
N ASN A 122 13.95 -3.60 -4.30
CA ASN A 122 14.61 -2.30 -4.38
C ASN A 122 13.67 -1.21 -4.92
N GLU A 123 12.36 -1.45 -4.88
CA GLU A 123 11.36 -0.51 -5.38
C GLU A 123 10.34 -0.22 -4.29
N GLU A 124 9.94 1.05 -4.21
CA GLU A 124 8.82 1.43 -3.37
C GLU A 124 7.53 0.79 -3.91
N PRO A 125 6.66 0.26 -3.02
CA PRO A 125 5.38 -0.27 -3.43
C PRO A 125 4.56 0.81 -4.16
N ILE A 126 4.15 0.52 -5.38
CA ILE A 126 3.27 1.42 -6.11
C ILE A 126 1.87 1.28 -5.53
N LEU A 127 1.51 2.21 -4.65
CA LEU A 127 0.15 2.39 -4.15
C LEU A 127 -0.71 2.95 -5.29
N SER A 128 -1.18 2.07 -6.15
CA SER A 128 -2.13 2.38 -7.22
C SER A 128 -3.48 1.79 -6.87
N ASN A 129 -4.53 2.57 -7.13
CA ASN A 129 -5.93 2.17 -6.96
C ASN A 129 -6.37 0.99 -7.86
N GLY A 130 -5.47 0.40 -8.67
CA GLY A 130 -5.84 -0.51 -9.75
C GLY A 130 -5.58 -1.99 -9.51
N VAL A 131 -4.49 -2.35 -8.84
CA VAL A 131 -3.95 -3.72 -9.03
C VAL A 131 -4.44 -4.74 -8.05
N PHE A 132 -4.89 -4.30 -6.89
CA PHE A 132 -5.59 -5.19 -6.00
C PHE A 132 -6.67 -4.37 -5.32
N PRO A 133 -7.95 -4.72 -5.52
CA PRO A 133 -9.00 -4.04 -4.81
C PRO A 133 -8.78 -4.19 -3.30
N LYS A 134 -8.62 -3.06 -2.61
CA LYS A 134 -8.29 -3.03 -1.18
C LYS A 134 -9.28 -3.83 -0.34
N TRP A 135 -10.54 -3.90 -0.78
CA TRP A 135 -11.59 -4.67 -0.12
C TRP A 135 -11.31 -6.18 -0.03
N ILE A 136 -10.45 -6.75 -0.88
CA ILE A 136 -10.12 -8.18 -0.83
C ILE A 136 -9.42 -8.53 0.49
N LYS A 137 -8.45 -7.72 0.94
CA LYS A 137 -7.76 -7.93 2.23
C LYS A 137 -8.52 -7.37 3.43
N ALA A 138 -9.59 -6.62 3.20
CA ALA A 138 -10.25 -5.87 4.26
C ALA A 138 -10.86 -6.79 5.31
N ILE A 139 -11.48 -7.90 4.91
CA ILE A 139 -12.08 -8.87 5.83
C ILE A 139 -11.02 -9.47 6.75
N ASP A 140 -9.97 -10.07 6.20
CA ASP A 140 -8.87 -10.68 6.98
C ASP A 140 -8.22 -9.66 7.92
N THR A 141 -8.03 -8.42 7.44
CA THR A 141 -7.45 -7.35 8.25
C THR A 141 -8.37 -6.96 9.40
N LEU A 142 -9.68 -6.83 9.17
CA LEU A 142 -10.65 -6.52 10.21
C LEU A 142 -10.81 -7.66 11.22
N GLU A 143 -10.73 -8.92 10.77
CA GLU A 143 -10.73 -10.09 11.65
C GLU A 143 -9.48 -10.10 12.54
N ALA A 144 -8.30 -9.88 11.96
CA ALA A 144 -7.04 -9.79 12.69
C ALA A 144 -7.06 -8.63 13.70
N ILE A 145 -7.55 -7.44 13.33
CA ILE A 145 -7.71 -6.31 14.25
C ILE A 145 -8.69 -6.67 15.38
N ASN A 146 -9.84 -7.28 15.06
CA ASN A 146 -10.80 -7.68 16.09
C ASN A 146 -10.25 -8.72 17.06
N GLN A 147 -9.40 -9.63 16.59
CA GLN A 147 -8.66 -10.59 17.41
C GLN A 147 -7.61 -9.89 18.27
N ALA A 148 -6.81 -8.99 17.68
CA ALA A 148 -5.81 -8.21 18.42
C ALA A 148 -6.46 -7.33 19.51
N LEU A 149 -7.62 -6.73 19.24
CA LEU A 149 -8.39 -5.96 20.23
C LEU A 149 -9.02 -6.83 21.34
N ASN A 150 -9.10 -8.16 21.17
CA ASN A 150 -9.44 -9.05 22.29
C ASN A 150 -8.23 -9.29 23.21
N LEU A 151 -7.02 -9.07 22.72
CA LEU A 151 -5.81 -9.16 23.53
C LEU A 151 -5.67 -7.86 24.33
N TYR A 152 -5.33 -7.98 25.61
CA TYR A 152 -5.05 -6.82 26.46
C TYR A 152 -3.70 -6.22 26.05
N MET A 153 -3.70 -5.40 25.00
CA MET A 153 -2.50 -4.74 24.49
C MET A 153 -2.14 -3.55 25.39
N LYS A 154 -1.38 -3.83 26.45
CA LYS A 154 -0.79 -2.80 27.30
C LYS A 154 0.47 -2.25 26.64
N GLY A 155 0.50 -0.95 26.42
CA GLY A 155 1.72 -0.24 26.08
C GLY A 155 2.53 0.08 27.34
N MET A 156 3.78 0.49 27.15
CA MET A 156 4.57 1.14 28.18
C MET A 156 4.90 2.54 27.69
N ASN A 157 4.35 3.56 28.34
CA ASN A 157 4.69 4.94 28.02
C ASN A 157 5.23 5.65 29.25
N ASN A 158 6.42 6.24 29.13
CA ASN A 158 6.99 7.03 30.19
C ASN A 158 6.41 8.44 30.11
N LYS A 159 5.63 8.82 31.13
CA LYS A 159 5.04 10.14 31.23
C LYS A 159 5.72 10.93 32.34
N GLN A 160 6.08 12.16 32.03
CA GLN A 160 6.46 13.14 33.03
C GLN A 160 5.17 13.68 33.67
N VAL A 161 5.05 13.55 34.99
CA VAL A 161 3.90 14.00 35.77
C VAL A 161 4.37 14.74 37.02
N ILE A 162 3.55 15.67 37.48
CA ILE A 162 3.72 16.32 38.77
C ILE A 162 2.76 15.63 39.74
N ILE A 163 3.31 15.07 40.81
CA ILE A 163 2.57 14.27 41.78
C ILE A 163 2.87 14.76 43.19
N ASN A 164 1.91 14.56 44.09
CA ASN A 164 1.99 15.04 45.47
C ASN A 164 2.83 14.15 46.40
N GLU A 165 3.30 13.01 45.87
CA GLU A 165 4.04 11.99 46.60
C GLU A 165 5.19 11.45 45.73
N PRO A 166 6.35 11.10 46.30
CA PRO A 166 7.50 10.60 45.56
C PRO A 166 7.25 9.19 45.00
N LYS A 167 6.75 9.10 43.76
CA LYS A 167 6.47 7.83 43.06
C LYS A 167 7.15 7.79 41.69
N GLY A 168 7.80 6.69 41.34
CA GLY A 168 8.52 6.55 40.06
C GLY A 168 9.93 7.13 40.10
N ILE A 169 10.45 7.57 38.95
CA ILE A 169 11.78 8.16 38.83
C ILE A 169 11.66 9.67 39.01
N ILE A 170 12.08 10.18 40.16
CA ILE A 170 11.99 11.61 40.49
C ILE A 170 13.15 12.36 39.84
N ASN A 171 12.85 13.46 39.15
CA ASN A 171 13.85 14.42 38.70
C ASN A 171 14.19 15.38 39.84
N TRP A 172 15.16 14.98 40.68
CA TRP A 172 15.63 15.80 41.80
C TRP A 172 16.22 17.14 41.38
N TYR A 173 16.79 17.22 40.17
CA TYR A 173 17.32 18.46 39.61
C TYR A 173 16.18 19.45 39.29
N ASP A 174 15.13 19.00 38.62
CA ASP A 174 13.95 19.85 38.38
C ASP A 174 13.26 20.24 39.70
N TYR A 175 13.16 19.31 40.66
CA TYR A 175 12.55 19.57 41.96
C TYR A 175 13.31 20.65 42.76
N SER A 176 14.64 20.58 42.81
CA SER A 176 15.46 21.54 43.57
C SER A 176 15.40 22.96 43.01
N ILE A 177 15.16 23.11 41.70
CA ILE A 177 15.12 24.41 41.03
C ILE A 177 13.69 24.96 40.93
N LYS A 178 12.69 24.10 40.69
CA LYS A 178 11.31 24.53 40.36
C LYS A 178 10.31 24.38 41.50
N SER A 179 10.54 23.45 42.44
CA SER A 179 9.60 23.19 43.54
C SER A 179 10.07 23.79 44.85
N LEU A 180 11.33 23.53 45.22
CA LEU A 180 11.90 23.92 46.52
C LEU A 180 11.93 25.45 46.76
N PRO A 181 12.41 26.29 45.81
CA PRO A 181 12.53 27.74 46.04
C PRO A 181 11.19 28.47 46.11
N TYR A 182 10.14 27.87 45.56
CA TYR A 182 8.81 28.47 45.45
C TYR A 182 7.82 27.88 46.49
N GLY A 183 8.30 27.12 47.48
CA GLY A 183 7.49 26.58 48.56
C GLY A 183 6.56 25.42 48.16
N LYS A 184 6.77 24.81 47.00
CA LYS A 184 5.96 23.71 46.45
C LYS A 184 6.51 22.35 46.87
N TYR A 185 6.70 22.14 48.18
CA TYR A 185 7.40 20.96 48.72
C TYR A 185 6.71 19.62 48.43
N ASN A 186 5.44 19.64 48.08
CA ASN A 186 4.67 18.47 47.70
C ASN A 186 4.69 18.21 46.19
N GLU A 187 5.14 19.14 45.33
CA GLU A 187 5.11 18.96 43.88
C GLU A 187 6.39 18.27 43.38
N PHE A 188 6.34 16.95 43.18
CA PHE A 188 7.47 16.18 42.64
C PHE A 188 7.34 15.99 41.12
N TYR A 189 8.35 16.46 40.38
CA TYR A 189 8.48 16.14 38.95
C TYR A 189 9.00 14.71 38.80
N SER A 190 8.12 13.80 38.38
CA SER A 190 8.44 12.38 38.27
C SER A 190 8.16 11.83 36.88
N PHE A 191 8.96 10.84 36.48
CA PHE A 191 8.68 9.96 35.36
C PHE A 191 8.04 8.68 35.88
N ILE A 192 6.82 8.41 35.44
CA ILE A 192 6.09 7.17 35.73
C ILE A 192 5.87 6.41 34.43
N THR A 193 6.08 5.10 34.47
CA THR A 193 5.68 4.19 33.40
C THR A 193 4.18 3.92 33.51
N ASP A 194 3.44 4.41 32.54
CA ASP A 194 2.03 4.13 32.35
C ASP A 194 1.86 2.83 31.56
N TYR A 195 1.21 1.84 32.17
CA TYR A 195 0.90 0.53 31.58
C TYR A 195 -0.51 0.47 30.96
N SER A 196 -1.04 1.63 30.55
CA SER A 196 -2.33 1.75 29.87
C SER A 196 -2.28 1.18 28.44
N ILE A 197 -3.37 1.30 27.70
CA ILE A 197 -3.46 0.83 26.31
C ILE A 197 -2.34 1.46 25.48
N ASP A 198 -1.75 0.66 24.58
CA ASP A 198 -0.82 1.19 23.58
C ASP A 198 -1.57 2.15 22.63
N LEU A 199 -1.46 3.45 22.92
CA LEU A 199 -2.12 4.50 22.16
C LEU A 199 -1.66 4.54 20.70
N GLU A 200 -0.44 4.11 20.39
CA GLU A 200 0.06 4.12 19.02
C GLU A 200 -0.61 3.03 18.19
N VAL A 201 -0.58 1.79 18.67
CA VAL A 201 -1.26 0.67 18.00
C VAL A 201 -2.77 0.93 17.91
N HIS A 202 -3.37 1.48 18.97
CA HIS A 202 -4.79 1.86 18.98
C HIS A 202 -5.12 2.90 17.90
N ARG A 203 -4.28 3.94 17.75
CA ARG A 203 -4.42 4.96 16.70
C ARG A 203 -4.25 4.34 15.31
N GLN A 204 -3.28 3.46 15.13
CA GLN A 204 -3.06 2.76 13.85
C GLN A 204 -4.29 1.91 13.48
N PHE A 205 -4.84 1.14 14.42
CA PHE A 205 -6.06 0.37 14.19
C PHE A 205 -7.25 1.25 13.85
N LYS A 206 -7.45 2.36 14.58
CA LYS A 206 -8.50 3.33 14.25
C LYS A 206 -8.35 3.90 12.84
N GLY A 207 -7.13 4.25 12.44
CA GLY A 207 -6.83 4.72 11.09
C GLY A 207 -7.14 3.68 10.02
N ILE A 208 -6.71 2.43 10.22
CA ILE A 208 -6.94 1.33 9.27
C ILE A 208 -8.43 1.02 9.15
N VAL A 209 -9.17 0.92 10.26
CA VAL A 209 -10.61 0.67 10.26
C VAL A 209 -11.35 1.79 9.51
N SER A 210 -10.97 3.06 9.74
CA SER A 210 -11.55 4.20 9.01
C SER A 210 -11.28 4.15 7.50
N LEU A 211 -10.07 3.76 7.08
CA LEU A 211 -9.73 3.60 5.66
C LEU A 211 -10.56 2.48 5.02
N ILE A 212 -10.63 1.33 5.69
CA ILE A 212 -11.41 0.18 5.23
C ILE A 212 -12.90 0.55 5.13
N HIS A 213 -13.45 1.23 6.13
CA HIS A 213 -14.83 1.71 6.11
C HIS A 213 -15.09 2.57 4.86
N GLY A 214 -14.21 3.54 4.54
CA GLY A 214 -14.33 4.36 3.34
C GLY A 214 -14.26 3.56 2.03
N ASP A 215 -13.38 2.57 1.94
CA ASP A 215 -13.15 1.78 0.72
C ASP A 215 -14.28 0.74 0.45
N ILE A 216 -14.92 0.19 1.49
CA ILE A 216 -15.91 -0.89 1.36
C ILE A 216 -17.25 -0.41 0.81
N PHE A 217 -17.66 0.82 1.10
CA PHE A 217 -18.95 1.34 0.62
C PHE A 217 -18.92 1.77 -0.86
N HIS A 218 -17.80 1.60 -1.56
CA HIS A 218 -17.73 1.85 -3.00
C HIS A 218 -18.66 0.92 -3.80
N SER A 219 -19.16 1.39 -4.94
CA SER A 219 -20.04 0.64 -5.85
C SER A 219 -19.47 -0.68 -6.40
N LYS A 220 -18.14 -0.85 -6.41
CA LYS A 220 -17.45 -2.00 -7.02
C LYS A 220 -17.26 -3.18 -6.08
N VAL A 221 -17.68 -3.07 -4.82
CA VAL A 221 -17.50 -4.10 -3.80
C VAL A 221 -18.71 -5.05 -3.79
N PRO A 222 -18.49 -6.38 -3.85
CA PRO A 222 -19.57 -7.38 -3.75
C PRO A 222 -20.42 -7.23 -2.48
N LEU A 223 -21.72 -7.49 -2.60
CA LEU A 223 -22.68 -7.32 -1.49
C LEU A 223 -22.36 -8.24 -0.29
N LYS A 224 -21.94 -9.49 -0.56
CA LYS A 224 -21.51 -10.44 0.49
C LYS A 224 -20.41 -9.85 1.37
N ILE A 225 -19.40 -9.24 0.74
CA ILE A 225 -18.24 -8.63 1.43
C ILE A 225 -18.69 -7.39 2.21
N LYS A 226 -19.57 -6.56 1.62
CA LYS A 226 -20.13 -5.39 2.33
C LYS A 226 -20.83 -5.80 3.61
N ASN A 227 -21.64 -6.84 3.58
CA ASN A 227 -22.37 -7.31 4.75
C ASN A 227 -21.43 -7.84 5.84
N LYS A 228 -20.51 -8.76 5.47
CA LYS A 228 -19.53 -9.32 6.41
C LYS A 228 -18.64 -8.23 7.02
N ALA A 229 -18.17 -7.29 6.21
CA ALA A 229 -17.34 -6.20 6.68
C ALA A 229 -18.08 -5.23 7.60
N LYS A 230 -19.35 -4.92 7.32
CA LYS A 230 -20.15 -4.01 8.16
C LYS A 230 -20.24 -4.53 9.60
N GLU A 231 -20.45 -5.83 9.77
CA GLU A 231 -20.46 -6.46 11.10
C GLU A 231 -19.09 -6.36 11.78
N LEU A 232 -18.01 -6.62 11.06
CA LEU A 232 -16.65 -6.56 11.61
C LEU A 232 -16.20 -5.14 11.95
N VAL A 233 -16.57 -4.14 11.14
CA VAL A 233 -16.26 -2.73 11.39
C VAL A 233 -17.01 -2.24 12.62
N THR A 234 -18.32 -2.47 12.71
CA THR A 234 -19.10 -2.06 13.89
C THR A 234 -18.60 -2.71 15.18
N LYS A 235 -18.15 -3.97 15.10
CA LYS A 235 -17.50 -4.66 16.24
C LYS A 235 -16.17 -4.01 16.62
N ALA A 236 -15.33 -3.66 15.64
CA ALA A 236 -14.04 -3.01 15.88
C ALA A 236 -14.22 -1.59 16.45
N GLU A 237 -15.09 -0.78 15.88
CA GLU A 237 -15.39 0.59 16.34
C GLU A 237 -15.88 0.60 17.80
N LYS A 238 -16.85 -0.27 18.14
CA LYS A 238 -17.34 -0.40 19.52
C LYS A 238 -16.25 -0.77 20.52
N LYS A 239 -15.24 -1.53 20.11
CA LYS A 239 -14.10 -1.88 20.98
C LYS A 239 -13.13 -0.71 21.09
N LEU A 240 -12.85 -0.04 19.97
CA LEU A 240 -11.95 1.10 19.92
C LEU A 240 -12.48 2.32 20.69
N GLU A 241 -13.81 2.48 20.82
CA GLU A 241 -14.45 3.55 21.61
C GLU A 241 -14.48 3.29 23.11
N LYS A 242 -14.41 2.03 23.56
CA LYS A 242 -14.50 1.64 24.97
C LYS A 242 -13.18 1.75 25.75
N THR A 243 -12.11 2.16 25.08
CA THR A 243 -10.72 2.22 25.55
C THR A 243 -10.13 3.58 25.24
#